data_AF-A0A3A4RH92-F1
#
_entry.id   AF-A0A3A4RH92-F1
#
_cell.length_a   1.000
_cell.length_b   1.000
_cell.length_c   1.000
_cell.angle_alpha   90.00
_cell.angle_beta   90.00
_cell.angle_gamma   90.00
#
_symmetry.space_group_name_H-M   'P 1'
#
loop_
_entity.id
_entity.type
_entity.pdbx_description
1 polymer ?
#
loop_
_entity_poly.entity_id
_entity_poly.type
_entity_poly.pdbx_seq_one_letter_code
_entity_poly.pdbx_strand_id
1 'polypeptide(L)'
;MTAKDDLKEAIKNRIPHHDVYGTIKNQKPSSGDWISGKCPFHDDNTNSFAFNKVELNWQCFAGCGKGSVFDFIMKQDNKSFSEVINNLADKFNLSKEKNSLPPISENLIDLWKENLISDNSKLSYLLEQRGLSLEIIKKYEIGWDNQRKRYSIPIRDHTGLLVNVRFYSPDKNPKIINYVNKLHRYGSVRLYGVNEIIDSNCNEIIVCEGEWDRLILRQHGFMAVTSTNGCQSFKKEWNRYFQNKHLIFIFDCDAPGQNAATEIIANSIDVDKLKSIKNVVLPLTGDKDDKDISDYFTKHNHKSSDLRALINNTQLFNVQTNDDKPAIKLDSFCDISQGKYIDQKIQVEITIHGETSETFHAVEEFEVMHCTRKESGTCCSCNKPIILPRDSREFIGSCMSTDVQIINMLRSFCCPFNKKPALNITKRTPIKEFFCHQKIDRLSSLSNASADTSQKHKGIQAELSEQKVYYLSAEAIKPGNYCAIGYVK
;
A
#
# COMPACT_ATOMS: atom_id res chain seq x y z
N MET A 1 13.58 17.86 22.77
CA MET A 1 12.33 17.86 21.97
C MET A 1 12.55 16.99 20.76
N THR A 2 11.55 16.20 20.36
CA THR A 2 11.66 15.39 19.13
C THR A 2 11.23 16.24 17.94
N ALA A 3 11.74 16.01 16.73
CA ALA A 3 11.29 16.78 15.57
C ALA A 3 9.81 16.51 15.18
N LYS A 4 9.15 15.51 15.79
CA LYS A 4 7.69 15.39 15.77
C LYS A 4 7.01 16.47 16.62
N ASP A 5 7.64 16.88 17.71
CA ASP A 5 7.16 17.99 18.55
C ASP A 5 7.36 19.31 17.81
N ASP A 6 8.49 19.47 17.12
CA ASP A 6 8.79 20.67 16.30
C ASP A 6 7.81 20.83 15.12
N LEU A 7 7.45 19.74 14.43
CA LEU A 7 6.45 19.78 13.36
C LEU A 7 5.05 20.12 13.90
N LYS A 8 4.66 19.58 15.06
CA LYS A 8 3.38 19.90 15.68
C LYS A 8 3.29 21.37 16.07
N GLU A 9 4.36 21.93 16.64
CA GLU A 9 4.41 23.35 16.94
C GLU A 9 4.42 24.21 15.67
N ALA A 10 5.20 23.84 14.66
CA ALA A 10 5.22 24.54 13.38
C ALA A 10 3.86 24.56 12.67
N ILE A 11 3.10 23.47 12.79
CA ILE A 11 1.71 23.38 12.31
C ILE A 11 0.79 24.25 13.17
N LYS A 12 0.84 24.13 14.51
CA LYS A 12 0.02 24.94 15.43
C LYS A 12 0.20 26.44 15.20
N ASN A 13 1.43 26.89 14.96
CA ASN A 13 1.75 28.30 14.70
C ASN A 13 1.23 28.82 13.34
N ARG A 14 0.78 27.93 12.44
CA ARG A 14 0.29 28.27 11.11
C ARG A 14 -1.20 28.04 10.92
N ILE A 15 -1.85 27.27 11.79
CA ILE A 15 -3.30 27.03 11.72
C ILE A 15 -4.05 28.27 12.22
N PRO A 16 -4.84 28.94 11.37
CA PRO A 16 -5.77 29.94 11.86
C PRO A 16 -6.91 29.24 12.63
N HIS A 17 -7.24 29.71 13.83
CA HIS A 17 -8.33 29.13 14.62
C HIS A 17 -9.66 29.14 13.86
N HIS A 18 -9.89 30.11 12.98
CA HIS A 18 -11.09 30.22 12.13
C HIS A 18 -11.23 29.03 11.16
N ASP A 19 -10.12 28.48 10.65
CA ASP A 19 -10.15 27.34 9.71
C ASP A 19 -10.67 26.07 10.37
N VAL A 20 -10.52 25.98 11.70
CA VAL A 20 -10.86 24.78 12.48
C VAL A 20 -12.19 24.97 13.20
N TYR A 21 -12.34 26.11 13.88
CA TYR A 21 -13.47 26.37 14.78
C TYR A 21 -14.53 27.30 14.17
N GLY A 22 -14.33 27.82 12.95
CA GLY A 22 -15.23 28.80 12.32
C GLY A 22 -16.65 28.30 12.08
N THR A 23 -16.85 26.99 11.97
CA THR A 23 -18.17 26.37 11.76
C THR A 23 -18.97 26.19 13.05
N ILE A 24 -18.38 26.45 14.22
CA ILE A 24 -19.08 26.36 15.50
C ILE A 24 -20.19 27.40 15.56
N LYS A 25 -21.41 26.97 15.91
CA LYS A 25 -22.59 27.83 16.01
C LYS A 25 -22.64 28.55 17.36
N ASN A 26 -23.27 29.73 17.39
CA ASN A 26 -23.49 30.54 18.59
C ASN A 26 -22.21 30.92 19.35
N GLN A 27 -21.14 31.26 18.62
CA GLN A 27 -19.87 31.67 19.21
C GLN A 27 -20.03 32.94 20.05
N LYS A 28 -19.61 32.87 21.32
CA LYS A 28 -19.61 33.99 22.27
C LYS A 28 -18.26 34.05 23.00
N PRO A 29 -17.61 35.23 23.07
CA PRO A 29 -16.41 35.41 23.88
C PRO A 29 -16.63 34.93 25.32
N SER A 30 -15.58 34.35 25.90
CA SER A 30 -15.51 33.91 27.30
C SER A 30 -14.26 34.52 27.95
N SER A 31 -13.89 34.07 29.15
CA SER A 31 -12.73 34.63 29.86
C SER A 31 -11.43 34.43 29.06
N GLY A 32 -10.67 35.50 28.88
CA GLY A 32 -9.39 35.50 28.16
C GLY A 32 -9.54 35.21 26.66
N ASP A 33 -8.70 34.31 26.15
CA ASP A 33 -8.68 33.91 24.73
C ASP A 33 -9.68 32.80 24.38
N TRP A 34 -10.60 32.47 25.31
CA TRP A 34 -11.60 31.44 25.11
C TRP A 34 -12.86 31.97 24.43
N ILE A 35 -13.44 31.13 23.56
CA ILE A 35 -14.71 31.35 22.88
C ILE A 35 -15.59 30.14 23.15
N SER A 36 -16.83 30.37 23.57
CA SER A 36 -17.84 29.34 23.80
C SER A 36 -18.81 29.22 22.62
N GLY A 37 -19.41 28.05 22.40
CA GLY A 37 -20.39 27.80 21.33
C GLY A 37 -21.11 26.47 21.52
N LYS A 38 -21.96 26.10 20.55
CA LYS A 38 -22.60 24.79 20.53
C LYS A 38 -21.59 23.71 20.16
N CYS A 39 -21.66 22.55 20.83
CA CYS A 39 -20.74 21.45 20.53
C CYS A 39 -21.01 20.89 19.13
N PRO A 40 -19.97 20.63 18.31
CA PRO A 40 -20.14 19.99 17.02
C PRO A 40 -20.22 18.45 17.10
N PHE A 41 -20.00 17.86 18.27
CA PHE A 41 -19.91 16.40 18.45
C PHE A 41 -21.13 15.77 19.11
N HIS A 42 -22.07 16.58 19.61
CA HIS A 42 -23.33 16.13 20.16
C HIS A 42 -24.37 17.25 20.04
N ASP A 43 -25.65 16.90 20.05
CA ASP A 43 -26.72 17.88 20.01
C ASP A 43 -27.09 18.37 21.41
N ASP A 44 -27.05 19.69 21.60
CA ASP A 44 -27.57 20.34 22.79
C ASP A 44 -28.15 21.75 22.52
N ASN A 45 -28.88 22.23 23.53
CA ASN A 45 -29.54 23.55 23.51
C ASN A 45 -28.73 24.63 24.23
N THR A 46 -27.55 24.30 24.75
CA THR A 46 -26.69 25.22 25.51
C THR A 46 -25.32 25.35 24.85
N ASN A 47 -24.58 26.42 25.15
CA ASN A 47 -23.20 26.55 24.70
C ASN A 47 -22.29 25.69 25.58
N SER A 48 -22.17 24.39 25.27
CA SER A 48 -21.36 23.44 26.07
C SER A 48 -19.91 23.28 25.60
N PHE A 49 -19.54 23.89 24.47
CA PHE A 49 -18.21 23.76 23.89
C PHE A 49 -17.44 25.06 24.04
N ALA A 50 -16.16 24.98 24.38
CA ALA A 50 -15.26 26.13 24.39
C ALA A 50 -13.92 25.78 23.73
N PHE A 51 -13.33 26.74 23.02
CA PHE A 51 -11.99 26.64 22.46
C PHE A 51 -11.17 27.90 22.74
N ASN A 52 -9.85 27.74 22.85
CA ASN A 52 -8.91 28.85 22.98
C ASN A 52 -8.37 29.23 21.60
N LYS A 53 -8.51 30.50 21.20
CA LYS A 53 -8.12 30.97 19.86
C LYS A 53 -6.59 31.09 19.66
N VAL A 54 -5.80 31.03 20.73
CA VAL A 54 -4.34 31.16 20.72
C VAL A 54 -3.68 29.80 20.91
N GLU A 55 -3.98 29.11 22.01
CA GLU A 55 -3.41 27.78 22.31
C GLU A 55 -4.01 26.66 21.45
N LEU A 56 -5.13 26.95 20.78
CA LEU A 56 -5.90 26.05 19.92
C LEU A 56 -6.41 24.79 20.65
N ASN A 57 -6.51 24.82 21.97
CA ASN A 57 -7.09 23.74 22.77
C ASN A 57 -8.62 23.90 22.88
N TRP A 58 -9.34 22.81 23.10
CA TRP A 58 -10.80 22.81 23.24
C TRP A 58 -11.28 21.90 24.37
N GLN A 59 -12.49 22.18 24.85
CA GLN A 59 -13.18 21.39 25.86
C GLN A 59 -14.70 21.44 25.64
N CYS A 60 -15.34 20.28 25.76
CA CYS A 60 -16.78 20.15 25.89
C CYS A 60 -17.15 19.82 27.34
N PHE A 61 -18.02 20.64 27.94
CA PHE A 61 -18.48 20.50 29.32
C PHE A 61 -19.65 19.52 29.48
N ALA A 62 -20.22 19.02 28.38
CA ALA A 62 -21.32 18.06 28.36
C ALA A 62 -20.88 16.59 28.13
N GLY A 63 -19.57 16.32 28.02
CA GLY A 63 -19.04 14.94 28.04
C GLY A 63 -18.28 14.48 26.78
N CYS A 64 -18.22 15.27 25.71
CA CYS A 64 -17.46 14.89 24.50
C CYS A 64 -15.92 14.92 24.68
N GLY A 65 -15.44 15.41 25.82
CA GLY A 65 -14.03 15.43 26.21
C GLY A 65 -13.34 16.77 25.98
N LYS A 66 -12.00 16.74 26.00
CA LYS A 66 -11.12 17.90 25.80
C LYS A 66 -9.88 17.45 25.01
N GLY A 67 -9.22 18.39 24.33
CA GLY A 67 -8.03 18.06 23.56
C GLY A 67 -7.39 19.26 22.88
N SER A 68 -6.38 18.99 22.08
CA SER A 68 -5.74 19.94 21.18
C SER A 68 -6.55 20.09 19.88
N VAL A 69 -6.15 21.07 19.07
CA VAL A 69 -6.65 21.24 17.69
C VAL A 69 -6.56 19.98 16.85
N PHE A 70 -5.54 19.14 17.07
CA PHE A 70 -5.40 17.89 16.35
C PHE A 70 -6.46 16.87 16.75
N ASP A 71 -6.76 16.78 18.04
CA ASP A 71 -7.81 15.89 18.57
C ASP A 71 -9.20 16.32 18.08
N PHE A 72 -9.41 17.63 17.90
CA PHE A 72 -10.64 18.16 17.31
C PHE A 72 -10.80 17.70 15.86
N ILE A 73 -9.80 17.93 15.01
CA ILE A 73 -9.83 17.56 13.59
C ILE A 73 -9.94 16.04 13.43
N MET A 74 -9.24 15.27 14.26
CA MET A 74 -9.37 13.80 14.26
C MET A 74 -10.82 13.36 14.51
N LYS A 75 -11.49 13.97 15.49
CA LYS A 75 -12.89 13.66 15.81
C LYS A 75 -13.86 14.12 14.72
N GLN A 76 -13.64 15.31 14.17
CA GLN A 76 -14.50 15.89 13.15
C GLN A 76 -14.42 15.13 11.82
N ASP A 77 -13.21 14.78 11.38
CA ASP A 77 -12.96 14.15 10.08
C ASP A 77 -12.91 12.62 10.14
N ASN A 78 -13.02 12.02 11.33
CA ASN A 78 -12.80 10.60 11.58
C ASN A 78 -11.46 10.09 11.00
N LYS A 79 -10.38 10.85 11.25
CA LYS A 79 -9.03 10.58 10.74
C LYS A 79 -8.07 10.20 11.86
N SER A 80 -7.08 9.37 11.54
CA SER A 80 -5.98 9.08 12.46
C SER A 80 -5.07 10.29 12.66
N PHE A 81 -4.36 10.33 13.79
CA PHE A 81 -3.40 11.39 14.09
C PHE A 81 -2.35 11.58 12.98
N SER A 82 -1.90 10.48 12.37
CA SER A 82 -0.91 10.50 11.28
C SER A 82 -1.47 11.19 10.02
N GLU A 83 -2.70 10.89 9.65
CA GLU A 83 -3.36 11.52 8.50
C GLU A 83 -3.57 13.02 8.73
N VAL A 84 -4.00 13.41 9.93
CA VAL A 84 -4.20 14.83 10.29
C VAL A 84 -2.89 15.60 10.19
N ILE A 85 -1.80 15.10 10.77
CA ILE A 85 -0.48 15.75 10.68
C ILE A 85 0.01 15.82 9.22
N ASN A 86 -0.18 14.77 8.44
CA ASN A 86 0.25 14.75 7.04
C ASN A 86 -0.54 15.75 6.18
N ASN A 87 -1.86 15.81 6.33
CA ASN A 87 -2.70 16.73 5.57
C ASN A 87 -2.39 18.19 5.92
N LEU A 88 -2.20 18.49 7.21
CA LEU A 88 -1.86 19.84 7.66
C LEU A 88 -0.44 20.25 7.22
N ALA A 89 0.52 19.33 7.29
CA ALA A 89 1.87 19.61 6.79
C ALA A 89 1.88 19.90 5.27
N ASP A 90 1.11 19.15 4.46
CA ASP A 90 0.95 19.46 3.03
C ASP A 90 0.27 20.81 2.83
N LYS A 91 -0.83 21.08 3.57
CA LYS A 91 -1.58 22.35 3.48
C LYS A 91 -0.68 23.57 3.72
N PHE A 92 0.27 23.46 4.65
CA PHE A 92 1.18 24.57 4.99
C PHE A 92 2.55 24.50 4.29
N ASN A 93 2.72 23.60 3.31
CA ASN A 93 4.01 23.36 2.64
C ASN A 93 5.16 23.13 3.64
N LEU A 94 4.89 22.49 4.78
CA LEU A 94 5.90 22.15 5.77
C LEU A 94 6.62 20.89 5.32
N SER A 95 7.95 20.94 5.30
CA SER A 95 8.78 19.80 4.97
C SER A 95 8.48 18.66 5.94
N LYS A 96 7.79 17.62 5.44
CA LYS A 96 7.57 16.35 6.13
C LYS A 96 8.83 15.50 6.19
N GLU A 97 10.01 16.12 6.31
CA GLU A 97 11.24 15.38 6.43
C GLU A 97 11.06 14.41 7.59
N LYS A 98 10.92 13.12 7.24
CA LYS A 98 11.06 12.03 8.20
C LYS A 98 12.43 12.29 8.78
N ASN A 99 12.49 12.75 10.04
CA ASN A 99 13.72 12.92 10.80
C ASN A 99 14.76 11.95 10.27
N SER A 100 15.69 12.44 9.45
CA SER A 100 16.80 11.59 9.04
C SER A 100 17.53 11.36 10.35
N LEU A 101 17.35 10.16 10.92
CA LEU A 101 18.15 9.75 12.07
C LEU A 101 19.59 10.08 11.73
N PRO A 102 20.38 10.62 12.69
CA PRO A 102 21.76 10.94 12.39
C PRO A 102 22.45 9.71 11.78
N PRO A 103 23.27 9.89 10.74
CA PRO A 103 23.92 8.77 10.07
C PRO A 103 24.68 7.94 11.10
N ILE A 104 24.60 6.62 10.97
CA ILE A 104 25.40 5.72 11.80
C ILE A 104 26.84 5.84 11.32
N SER A 105 27.78 5.98 12.25
CA SER A 105 29.21 6.09 11.91
C SER A 105 29.71 4.80 11.26
N GLU A 106 30.26 4.92 10.05
CA GLU A 106 30.87 3.79 9.30
C GLU A 106 32.06 3.18 10.08
N ASN A 107 32.75 3.95 10.92
CA ASN A 107 33.83 3.43 11.77
C ASN A 107 33.35 2.29 12.71
N LEU A 108 32.06 2.26 13.06
CA LEU A 108 31.49 1.14 13.83
C LEU A 108 31.43 -0.14 13.01
N ILE A 109 31.14 -0.02 11.70
CA ILE A 109 31.12 -1.15 10.77
C ILE A 109 32.52 -1.74 10.64
N ASP A 110 33.53 -0.89 10.44
CA ASP A 110 34.92 -1.33 10.35
C ASP A 110 35.40 -2.01 11.63
N LEU A 111 35.08 -1.43 12.80
CA LEU A 111 35.38 -2.07 14.09
C LEU A 111 34.74 -3.47 14.21
N TRP A 112 33.46 -3.62 13.83
CA TRP A 112 32.80 -4.93 13.91
C TRP A 112 33.34 -5.93 12.89
N LYS A 113 33.73 -5.48 11.70
CA LYS A 113 34.42 -6.33 10.70
C LYS A 113 35.75 -6.85 11.25
N GLU A 114 36.56 -5.97 11.81
CA GLU A 114 37.85 -6.34 12.42
C GLU A 114 37.66 -7.34 13.55
N ASN A 115 36.69 -7.09 14.46
CA ASN A 115 36.37 -8.03 15.53
C ASN A 115 35.99 -9.42 14.99
N LEU A 116 35.17 -9.50 13.93
CA LEU A 116 34.77 -10.77 13.34
C LEU A 116 35.96 -11.52 12.73
N ILE A 117 36.82 -10.82 11.99
CA ILE A 117 38.00 -11.43 11.35
C ILE A 117 39.03 -11.88 12.39
N SER A 118 39.15 -11.16 13.51
CA SER A 118 40.09 -11.48 14.59
C SER A 118 39.64 -12.67 15.45
N ASP A 119 38.35 -13.02 15.45
CA ASP A 119 37.78 -14.12 16.25
C ASP A 119 37.46 -15.33 15.35
N ASN A 120 38.40 -16.28 15.29
CA ASN A 120 38.27 -17.50 14.50
C ASN A 120 36.99 -18.29 14.83
N SER A 121 36.52 -18.30 16.09
CA SER A 121 35.31 -19.04 16.45
C SER A 121 34.07 -18.40 15.83
N LYS A 122 33.97 -17.06 15.83
CA LYS A 122 32.85 -16.34 15.21
C LYS A 122 32.90 -16.39 13.71
N LEU A 123 34.09 -16.32 13.13
CA LEU A 123 34.27 -16.47 11.69
C LEU A 123 33.89 -17.90 11.23
N SER A 124 34.40 -18.95 11.89
CA SER A 124 34.06 -20.35 11.56
C SER A 124 32.56 -20.63 11.66
N TYR A 125 31.84 -20.04 12.61
CA TYR A 125 30.38 -20.14 12.65
C TYR A 125 29.71 -19.66 11.35
N LEU A 126 30.17 -18.52 10.80
CA LEU A 126 29.61 -18.00 9.55
C LEU A 126 30.03 -18.84 8.34
N LEU A 127 31.27 -19.30 8.30
CA LEU A 127 31.80 -20.09 7.18
C LEU A 127 31.20 -21.50 7.13
N GLU A 128 31.16 -22.19 8.28
CA GLU A 128 30.87 -23.62 8.35
C GLU A 128 29.40 -23.89 8.67
N GLN A 129 28.81 -23.17 9.63
CA GLN A 129 27.43 -23.43 10.06
C GLN A 129 26.40 -22.62 9.27
N ARG A 130 26.74 -21.38 8.90
CA ARG A 130 25.87 -20.53 8.05
C ARG A 130 26.17 -20.66 6.56
N GLY A 131 27.31 -21.21 6.18
CA GLY A 131 27.68 -21.42 4.78
C GLY A 131 27.98 -20.14 4.00
N LEU A 132 28.34 -19.05 4.68
CA LEU A 132 28.76 -17.82 4.01
C LEU A 132 30.24 -17.86 3.67
N SER A 133 30.58 -17.49 2.46
CA SER A 133 31.95 -17.31 1.99
C SER A 133 32.54 -16.03 2.56
N LEU A 134 33.86 -16.01 2.68
CA LEU A 134 34.60 -14.83 3.11
C LEU A 134 34.38 -13.63 2.16
N GLU A 135 34.16 -13.87 0.87
CA GLU A 135 33.82 -12.83 -0.10
C GLU A 135 32.51 -12.13 0.26
N ILE A 136 31.47 -12.90 0.57
CA ILE A 136 30.15 -12.37 0.92
C ILE A 136 30.18 -11.66 2.28
N ILE A 137 30.89 -12.22 3.26
CA ILE A 137 31.12 -11.57 4.56
C ILE A 137 31.75 -10.19 4.36
N LYS A 138 32.80 -10.09 3.54
CA LYS A 138 33.48 -8.82 3.24
C LYS A 138 32.60 -7.86 2.44
N LYS A 139 31.94 -8.34 1.38
CA LYS A 139 31.10 -7.54 0.48
C LYS A 139 29.93 -6.87 1.21
N TYR A 140 29.31 -7.61 2.13
CA TYR A 140 28.16 -7.13 2.91
C TYR A 140 28.54 -6.59 4.28
N GLU A 141 29.84 -6.45 4.54
CA GLU A 141 30.36 -5.80 5.74
C GLU A 141 29.83 -6.42 7.03
N ILE A 142 29.69 -7.75 7.00
CA ILE A 142 29.24 -8.52 8.15
C ILE A 142 30.33 -8.45 9.23
N GLY A 143 29.92 -8.23 10.47
CA GLY A 143 30.83 -8.03 11.58
C GLY A 143 30.37 -8.71 12.86
N TRP A 144 31.12 -8.50 13.93
CA TRP A 144 30.84 -8.99 15.27
C TRP A 144 30.97 -7.85 16.28
N ASP A 145 29.91 -7.66 17.07
CA ASP A 145 29.89 -6.72 18.18
C ASP A 145 30.23 -7.44 19.48
N ASN A 146 31.44 -7.20 20.00
CA ASN A 146 31.93 -7.77 21.25
C ASN A 146 31.08 -7.38 22.47
N GLN A 147 30.49 -6.18 22.49
CA GLN A 147 29.66 -5.73 23.61
C GLN A 147 28.31 -6.43 23.57
N ARG A 148 27.66 -6.44 22.41
CA ARG A 148 26.33 -7.05 22.25
C ARG A 148 26.40 -8.57 22.12
N LYS A 149 27.57 -9.15 21.86
CA LYS A 149 27.79 -10.55 21.49
C LYS A 149 26.83 -10.98 20.38
N ARG A 150 26.84 -10.23 19.29
CA ARG A 150 25.93 -10.43 18.14
C ARG A 150 26.68 -10.13 16.83
N TYR A 151 26.32 -10.86 15.78
CA TYR A 151 26.74 -10.56 14.41
C TYR A 151 26.03 -9.31 13.90
N SER A 152 26.74 -8.39 13.27
CA SER A 152 26.19 -7.18 12.68
C SER A 152 25.95 -7.35 11.18
N ILE A 153 24.76 -6.95 10.72
CA ILE A 153 24.38 -6.86 9.30
C ILE A 153 24.02 -5.40 9.00
N PRO A 154 24.87 -4.66 8.28
CA PRO A 154 24.58 -3.29 7.87
C PRO A 154 23.38 -3.24 6.93
N ILE A 155 22.43 -2.34 7.23
CA ILE A 155 21.25 -2.08 6.41
C ILE A 155 21.40 -0.71 5.77
N ARG A 156 21.58 -0.73 4.46
CA ARG A 156 21.72 0.47 3.63
C ARG A 156 20.42 0.78 2.90
N ASP A 157 20.14 2.05 2.67
CA ASP A 157 18.97 2.45 1.88
C ASP A 157 19.27 2.41 0.37
N HIS A 158 18.31 2.85 -0.45
CA HIS A 158 18.44 2.90 -1.91
C HIS A 158 19.61 3.74 -2.45
N THR A 159 20.17 4.65 -1.66
CA THR A 159 21.35 5.46 -2.03
C THR A 159 22.67 4.83 -1.56
N GLY A 160 22.61 3.73 -0.81
CA GLY A 160 23.77 3.10 -0.18
C GLY A 160 24.10 3.67 1.21
N LEU A 161 23.37 4.68 1.69
CA LEU A 161 23.59 5.25 3.02
C LEU A 161 23.23 4.25 4.12
N LEU A 162 24.09 4.13 5.14
CA LEU A 162 23.84 3.31 6.31
C LEU A 162 22.70 3.89 7.17
N VAL A 163 21.57 3.18 7.22
CA VAL A 163 20.35 3.64 7.91
C VAL A 163 19.94 2.79 9.10
N ASN A 164 20.50 1.60 9.25
CA ASN A 164 20.33 0.74 10.42
C ASN A 164 21.44 -0.33 10.44
N VAL A 165 21.61 -0.99 11.57
CA VAL A 165 22.41 -2.22 11.67
C VAL A 165 21.56 -3.25 12.41
N ARG A 166 21.42 -4.44 11.83
CA ARG A 166 20.71 -5.56 12.44
C ARG A 166 21.71 -6.41 13.18
N PHE A 167 21.39 -6.79 14.41
CA PHE A 167 22.26 -7.61 15.24
C PHE A 167 21.63 -8.97 15.52
N TYR A 168 22.30 -10.03 15.11
CA TYR A 168 21.84 -11.41 15.21
C TYR A 168 22.64 -12.20 16.26
N SER A 169 21.96 -13.03 17.05
CA SER A 169 22.60 -14.06 17.89
C SER A 169 21.71 -15.31 17.94
N PRO A 170 22.27 -16.51 17.70
CA PRO A 170 21.52 -17.76 17.87
C PRO A 170 21.15 -18.01 19.34
N ASP A 171 22.01 -17.56 20.27
CA ASP A 171 21.91 -17.90 21.69
C ASP A 171 21.05 -16.93 22.52
N LYS A 172 20.45 -15.91 21.91
CA LYS A 172 19.75 -14.83 22.62
C LYS A 172 18.31 -14.69 22.17
N ASN A 173 17.44 -14.28 23.09
CA ASN A 173 16.07 -13.89 22.82
C ASN A 173 15.87 -12.40 23.17
N PRO A 174 15.42 -11.53 22.25
CA PRO A 174 15.14 -11.78 20.83
C PRO A 174 16.38 -12.12 20.01
N LYS A 175 16.21 -12.99 19.00
CA LYS A 175 17.31 -13.43 18.11
C LYS A 175 17.90 -12.27 17.30
N ILE A 176 17.07 -11.32 16.89
CA ILE A 176 17.49 -10.14 16.13
C ILE A 176 17.06 -8.87 16.84
N ILE A 177 17.96 -7.88 16.91
CA ILE A 177 17.66 -6.53 17.39
C ILE A 177 18.17 -5.48 16.40
N ASN A 178 17.63 -4.28 16.48
CA ASN A 178 18.10 -3.14 15.70
C ASN A 178 19.16 -2.33 16.45
N TYR A 179 19.96 -1.58 15.71
CA TYR A 179 20.87 -0.61 16.30
C TYR A 179 20.10 0.45 17.07
N VAL A 180 20.64 0.80 18.23
CA VAL A 180 20.13 1.87 19.09
C VAL A 180 21.34 2.63 19.61
N ASN A 181 21.25 3.96 19.59
CA ASN A 181 22.19 4.81 20.31
C ASN A 181 21.48 5.46 21.51
N LYS A 182 22.20 6.24 22.33
CA LYS A 182 21.65 6.84 23.56
C LYS A 182 20.41 7.72 23.34
N LEU A 183 20.26 8.30 22.14
CA LEU A 183 19.25 9.32 21.84
C LEU A 183 18.22 8.85 20.79
N HIS A 184 18.56 7.85 19.97
CA HIS A 184 17.83 7.49 18.77
C HIS A 184 17.64 5.97 18.66
N ARG A 185 16.42 5.57 18.30
CA ARG A 185 16.09 4.18 17.93
C ARG A 185 16.02 4.06 16.43
N TYR A 186 16.79 3.14 15.87
CA TYR A 186 16.73 2.77 14.46
C TYR A 186 15.81 1.55 14.28
N GLY A 187 15.64 1.06 13.06
CA GLY A 187 14.80 -0.12 12.78
C GLY A 187 13.49 0.16 12.06
N SER A 188 13.37 1.31 11.38
CA SER A 188 12.33 1.48 10.36
C SER A 188 12.40 0.33 9.36
N VAL A 189 11.25 -0.27 9.05
CA VAL A 189 11.16 -1.35 8.07
C VAL A 189 11.67 -0.88 6.70
N ARG A 190 12.66 -1.61 6.16
CA ARG A 190 13.30 -1.40 4.86
C ARG A 190 13.24 -2.66 4.00
N LEU A 191 13.38 -2.48 2.69
CA LEU A 191 13.68 -3.55 1.75
C LEU A 191 15.20 -3.72 1.69
N TYR A 192 15.73 -4.73 2.37
CA TYR A 192 17.17 -5.00 2.39
C TYR A 192 17.63 -5.50 1.02
N GLY A 193 18.68 -4.87 0.47
CA GLY A 193 19.19 -5.12 -0.87
C GLY A 193 18.62 -4.23 -1.97
N VAL A 194 17.80 -3.24 -1.62
CA VAL A 194 17.16 -2.34 -2.59
C VAL A 194 18.16 -1.56 -3.45
N ASN A 195 19.31 -1.17 -2.90
CA ASN A 195 20.37 -0.49 -3.64
C ASN A 195 20.90 -1.33 -4.80
N GLU A 196 21.07 -2.64 -4.61
CA GLU A 196 21.58 -3.52 -5.67
C GLU A 196 20.59 -3.72 -6.82
N ILE A 197 19.29 -3.64 -6.58
CA ILE A 197 18.27 -3.84 -7.64
C ILE A 197 17.95 -2.57 -8.42
N ILE A 198 18.28 -1.39 -7.88
CA ILE A 198 18.11 -0.09 -8.55
C ILE A 198 19.23 0.14 -9.56
N ASP A 199 20.46 -0.20 -9.19
CA ASP A 199 21.64 0.04 -10.02
C ASP A 199 21.89 -1.09 -11.04
N SER A 200 21.14 -2.20 -10.95
CA SER A 200 21.30 -3.34 -11.84
C SER A 200 20.20 -3.40 -12.90
N ASN A 201 20.61 -3.80 -14.12
CA ASN A 201 19.69 -4.21 -15.18
C ASN A 201 19.12 -5.61 -14.92
N CYS A 202 18.87 -5.97 -13.65
CA CYS A 202 18.34 -7.28 -13.29
C CYS A 202 16.88 -7.39 -13.73
N ASN A 203 16.59 -8.42 -14.52
CA ASN A 203 15.24 -8.75 -14.96
C ASN A 203 14.51 -9.66 -13.98
N GLU A 204 15.23 -10.33 -13.09
CA GLU A 204 14.70 -11.32 -12.14
C GLU A 204 15.15 -10.96 -10.72
N ILE A 205 14.21 -10.98 -9.78
CA ILE A 205 14.45 -10.68 -8.36
C ILE A 205 13.78 -11.75 -7.50
N ILE A 206 14.53 -12.29 -6.55
CA ILE A 206 14.04 -13.17 -5.50
C ILE A 206 13.66 -12.34 -4.27
N VAL A 207 12.47 -12.60 -3.72
CA VAL A 207 12.02 -12.11 -2.42
C VAL A 207 12.08 -13.28 -1.45
N CYS A 208 12.89 -13.15 -0.40
CA CYS A 208 13.08 -14.19 0.61
C CYS A 208 12.72 -13.71 2.02
N GLU A 209 12.60 -14.65 2.96
CA GLU A 209 12.05 -14.38 4.29
C GLU A 209 13.00 -13.60 5.20
N GLY A 210 14.29 -13.97 5.25
CA GLY A 210 15.27 -13.38 6.17
C GLY A 210 16.49 -12.73 5.53
N GLU A 211 17.21 -11.94 6.33
CA GLU A 211 18.46 -11.29 5.90
C GLU A 211 19.58 -12.30 5.61
N TRP A 212 19.63 -13.43 6.32
CA TRP A 212 20.62 -14.48 6.10
C TRP A 212 20.38 -15.23 4.78
N ASP A 213 19.13 -15.60 4.50
CA ASP A 213 18.73 -16.24 3.24
C ASP A 213 19.12 -15.39 2.04
N ARG A 214 18.91 -14.08 2.16
CA ARG A 214 19.33 -13.12 1.14
C ARG A 214 20.82 -13.22 0.88
N LEU A 215 21.66 -13.23 1.92
CA LEU A 215 23.12 -13.30 1.76
C LEU A 215 23.56 -14.59 1.06
N ILE A 216 22.91 -15.72 1.39
CA ILE A 216 23.15 -17.01 0.73
C ILE A 216 22.72 -16.97 -0.74
N LEU A 217 21.54 -16.43 -1.05
CA LEU A 217 21.11 -16.25 -2.45
C LEU A 217 22.09 -15.37 -3.23
N ARG A 218 22.58 -14.28 -2.62
CA ARG A 218 23.57 -13.39 -3.24
C ARG A 218 24.88 -14.10 -3.51
N GLN A 219 25.34 -14.96 -2.59
CA GLN A 219 26.50 -15.83 -2.78
C GLN A 219 26.37 -16.71 -4.02
N HIS A 220 25.19 -17.29 -4.21
CA HIS A 220 24.91 -18.19 -5.32
C HIS A 220 24.53 -17.45 -6.62
N GLY A 221 24.74 -16.13 -6.67
CA GLY A 221 24.56 -15.30 -7.86
C GLY A 221 23.13 -14.84 -8.14
N PHE A 222 22.18 -15.14 -7.27
CA PHE A 222 20.78 -14.72 -7.44
C PHE A 222 20.58 -13.31 -6.91
N MET A 223 19.81 -12.49 -7.63
CA MET A 223 19.43 -11.17 -7.13
C MET A 223 18.30 -11.31 -6.12
N ALA A 224 18.55 -10.88 -4.88
CA ALA A 224 17.64 -11.16 -3.77
C ALA A 224 17.42 -9.93 -2.87
N VAL A 225 16.20 -9.82 -2.36
CA VAL A 225 15.76 -8.82 -1.38
C VAL A 225 14.91 -9.45 -0.29
N THR A 226 14.83 -8.78 0.86
CA THR A 226 13.94 -9.20 1.96
C THR A 226 13.42 -7.98 2.73
N SER A 227 12.30 -8.13 3.41
CA SER A 227 11.78 -7.15 4.35
C SER A 227 12.51 -7.26 5.69
N THR A 228 13.13 -6.17 6.16
CA THR A 228 13.66 -6.16 7.54
C THR A 228 12.51 -6.23 8.54
N ASN A 229 12.73 -6.87 9.70
CA ASN A 229 11.69 -7.16 10.71
C ASN A 229 10.65 -8.21 10.27
N GLY A 230 11.01 -9.08 9.32
CA GLY A 230 10.21 -10.24 8.93
C GLY A 230 9.24 -9.98 7.79
N CYS A 231 8.68 -11.07 7.28
CA CYS A 231 7.84 -11.13 6.09
C CYS A 231 6.58 -10.27 6.16
N GLN A 232 5.87 -10.26 7.29
CA GLN A 232 4.63 -9.47 7.49
C GLN A 232 4.84 -7.95 7.38
N SER A 233 6.09 -7.48 7.42
CA SER A 233 6.40 -6.05 7.29
C SER A 233 6.51 -5.57 5.84
N PHE A 234 6.22 -6.43 4.85
CA PHE A 234 6.33 -6.07 3.44
C PHE A 234 5.41 -4.91 3.07
N LYS A 235 5.91 -3.93 2.29
CA LYS A 235 5.17 -2.71 1.97
C LYS A 235 4.82 -2.62 0.50
N LYS A 236 3.55 -2.30 0.20
CA LYS A 236 3.06 -2.02 -1.18
C LYS A 236 3.89 -0.97 -1.90
N GLU A 237 4.44 -0.01 -1.17
CA GLU A 237 5.26 1.06 -1.74
C GLU A 237 6.51 0.55 -2.48
N TRP A 238 6.96 -0.68 -2.21
CA TRP A 238 8.13 -1.30 -2.84
C TRP A 238 7.86 -1.83 -4.25
N ASN A 239 6.60 -1.96 -4.68
CA ASN A 239 6.26 -2.34 -6.06
C ASN A 239 6.93 -1.45 -7.13
N ARG A 240 7.24 -0.20 -6.78
CA ARG A 240 8.00 0.71 -7.65
C ARG A 240 9.34 0.15 -8.13
N TYR A 241 9.93 -0.81 -7.41
CA TYR A 241 11.23 -1.42 -7.73
C TYR A 241 11.11 -2.72 -8.53
N PHE A 242 9.91 -3.32 -8.61
CA PHE A 242 9.69 -4.65 -9.22
C PHE A 242 9.06 -4.58 -10.61
N GLN A 243 8.71 -3.39 -11.09
CA GLN A 243 7.97 -3.25 -12.34
C GLN A 243 8.70 -3.77 -13.55
N ASN A 244 7.98 -4.48 -14.42
CA ASN A 244 8.51 -5.15 -15.60
C ASN A 244 9.64 -6.14 -15.29
N LYS A 245 9.67 -6.72 -14.08
CA LYS A 245 10.61 -7.77 -13.67
C LYS A 245 9.87 -9.09 -13.42
N HIS A 246 10.63 -10.18 -13.43
CA HIS A 246 10.22 -11.50 -12.96
C HIS A 246 10.46 -11.54 -11.44
N LEU A 247 9.40 -11.72 -10.66
CA LEU A 247 9.48 -11.77 -9.20
C LEU A 247 9.32 -13.21 -8.72
N ILE A 248 10.23 -13.68 -7.87
CA ILE A 248 10.23 -15.06 -7.38
C ILE A 248 10.20 -15.01 -5.85
N PHE A 249 9.18 -15.58 -5.25
CA PHE A 249 9.11 -15.75 -3.81
C PHE A 249 9.74 -17.09 -3.44
N ILE A 250 10.68 -17.07 -2.49
CA ILE A 250 11.28 -18.26 -1.88
C ILE A 250 11.33 -18.02 -0.38
N PHE A 251 10.26 -18.41 0.30
CA PHE A 251 10.12 -18.32 1.76
C PHE A 251 10.35 -19.70 2.36
N ASP A 252 10.36 -19.79 3.69
CA ASP A 252 10.43 -21.07 4.38
C ASP A 252 9.37 -22.03 3.82
N CYS A 253 9.72 -23.29 3.60
CA CYS A 253 8.76 -24.30 3.09
C CYS A 253 7.78 -24.82 4.16
N ASP A 254 7.78 -24.21 5.35
CA ASP A 254 6.80 -24.45 6.39
C ASP A 254 5.47 -23.71 6.12
N ALA A 255 4.41 -24.11 6.83
CA ALA A 255 3.09 -23.51 6.63
C ALA A 255 3.06 -21.99 6.88
N PRO A 256 3.69 -21.45 7.95
CA PRO A 256 3.78 -20.00 8.17
C PRO A 256 4.46 -19.24 7.02
N GLY A 257 5.60 -19.72 6.52
CA GLY A 257 6.36 -19.09 5.43
C GLY A 257 5.54 -19.05 4.14
N GLN A 258 4.92 -20.18 3.77
CA GLN A 258 4.10 -20.27 2.55
C GLN A 258 2.81 -19.43 2.63
N ASN A 259 2.19 -19.36 3.82
CA ASN A 259 1.05 -18.48 4.04
C ASN A 259 1.45 -17.01 3.90
N ALA A 260 2.58 -16.61 4.49
CA ALA A 260 3.09 -15.25 4.38
C ALA A 260 3.43 -14.87 2.93
N ALA A 261 4.08 -15.77 2.17
CA ALA A 261 4.36 -15.56 0.76
C ALA A 261 3.06 -15.32 -0.03
N THR A 262 2.08 -16.20 0.13
CA THR A 262 0.78 -16.10 -0.54
C THR A 262 0.05 -14.80 -0.18
N GLU A 263 0.06 -14.41 1.10
CA GLU A 263 -0.57 -13.19 1.57
C GLU A 263 0.08 -11.93 0.99
N ILE A 264 1.42 -11.89 0.94
CA ILE A 264 2.16 -10.77 0.36
C ILE A 264 1.86 -10.66 -1.14
N ILE A 265 1.88 -11.79 -1.85
CA ILE A 265 1.58 -11.83 -3.29
C ILE A 265 0.16 -11.30 -3.54
N ALA A 266 -0.83 -11.78 -2.80
CA ALA A 266 -2.23 -11.42 -3.01
C ALA A 266 -2.54 -9.96 -2.61
N ASN A 267 -1.98 -9.49 -1.51
CA ASN A 267 -2.39 -8.21 -0.91
C ASN A 267 -1.43 -7.07 -1.20
N SER A 268 -0.15 -7.35 -1.43
CA SER A 268 0.89 -6.32 -1.43
C SER A 268 1.67 -6.19 -2.73
N ILE A 269 1.55 -7.12 -3.67
CA ILE A 269 2.24 -7.07 -4.96
C ILE A 269 1.29 -6.57 -6.06
N ASP A 270 1.76 -5.64 -6.88
CA ASP A 270 1.06 -5.18 -8.09
C ASP A 270 1.34 -6.18 -9.23
N VAL A 271 0.65 -7.33 -9.19
CA VAL A 271 0.95 -8.50 -10.04
C VAL A 271 0.87 -8.19 -11.54
N ASP A 272 -0.07 -7.32 -11.94
CA ASP A 272 -0.28 -6.88 -13.32
C ASP A 272 0.88 -6.03 -13.86
N LYS A 273 1.74 -5.51 -12.98
CA LYS A 273 2.93 -4.70 -13.35
C LYS A 273 4.20 -5.55 -13.43
N LEU A 274 4.12 -6.85 -13.19
CA LEU A 274 5.25 -7.77 -13.29
C LEU A 274 5.28 -8.47 -14.66
N LYS A 275 6.46 -8.93 -15.09
CA LYS A 275 6.56 -9.82 -16.26
C LYS A 275 6.07 -11.23 -15.91
N SER A 276 6.38 -11.67 -14.71
CA SER A 276 5.88 -12.93 -14.17
C SER A 276 6.07 -12.97 -12.67
N ILE A 277 5.34 -13.86 -12.01
CA ILE A 277 5.51 -14.14 -10.60
C ILE A 277 5.53 -15.66 -10.37
N LYS A 278 6.38 -16.11 -9.44
CA LYS A 278 6.46 -17.51 -9.00
C LYS A 278 6.52 -17.56 -7.47
N ASN A 279 5.86 -18.54 -6.86
CA ASN A 279 6.10 -18.92 -5.47
C ASN A 279 6.75 -20.30 -5.46
N VAL A 280 8.04 -20.35 -5.11
CA VAL A 280 8.85 -21.57 -5.14
C VAL A 280 8.88 -22.15 -3.73
N VAL A 281 8.51 -23.43 -3.64
CA VAL A 281 8.62 -24.21 -2.41
C VAL A 281 9.90 -25.02 -2.46
N LEU A 282 10.76 -24.87 -1.45
CA LEU A 282 11.98 -25.67 -1.34
C LEU A 282 11.63 -27.14 -1.05
N PRO A 283 12.33 -28.11 -1.67
CA PRO A 283 12.08 -29.53 -1.47
C PRO A 283 12.73 -30.04 -0.17
N LEU A 284 12.40 -29.41 0.96
CA LEU A 284 12.86 -29.75 2.31
C LEU A 284 11.69 -30.30 3.16
N THR A 285 11.95 -30.79 4.36
CA THR A 285 10.90 -31.36 5.23
C THR A 285 9.92 -30.30 5.73
N GLY A 286 10.35 -29.03 5.85
CA GLY A 286 9.53 -27.93 6.37
C GLY A 286 9.42 -27.92 7.89
N ASP A 287 10.28 -28.67 8.60
CA ASP A 287 10.37 -28.60 10.05
C ASP A 287 11.34 -27.49 10.50
N LYS A 288 11.45 -27.29 11.82
CA LYS A 288 12.23 -26.18 12.39
C LYS A 288 13.71 -26.24 12.03
N ASP A 289 14.23 -27.42 11.74
CA ASP A 289 15.64 -27.67 11.46
C ASP A 289 15.90 -27.93 9.97
N ASP A 290 14.90 -27.90 9.09
CA ASP A 290 15.09 -28.09 7.65
C ASP A 290 13.97 -27.44 6.83
N LYS A 291 14.06 -26.11 6.65
CA LYS A 291 12.99 -25.35 5.97
C LYS A 291 13.41 -24.14 5.17
N ASP A 292 14.59 -23.59 5.44
CA ASP A 292 15.01 -22.30 4.88
C ASP A 292 16.04 -22.44 3.75
N ILE A 293 16.37 -21.32 3.11
CA ILE A 293 17.35 -21.29 2.02
C ILE A 293 18.74 -21.68 2.54
N SER A 294 19.05 -21.33 3.78
CA SER A 294 20.33 -21.69 4.38
C SER A 294 20.44 -23.21 4.49
N ASP A 295 19.41 -23.90 4.96
CA ASP A 295 19.36 -25.37 5.04
C ASP A 295 19.52 -26.03 3.67
N TYR A 296 18.81 -25.52 2.64
CA TYR A 296 18.88 -26.02 1.27
C TYR A 296 20.32 -26.06 0.72
N PHE A 297 21.09 -24.99 0.91
CA PHE A 297 22.47 -24.92 0.42
C PHE A 297 23.48 -25.58 1.36
N THR A 298 23.30 -25.47 2.68
CA THR A 298 24.34 -25.86 3.66
C THR A 298 24.19 -27.29 4.17
N LYS A 299 22.97 -27.75 4.47
CA LYS A 299 22.73 -29.11 4.98
C LYS A 299 22.63 -30.12 3.86
N HIS A 300 21.94 -29.75 2.77
CA HIS A 300 21.69 -30.64 1.63
C HIS A 300 22.70 -30.49 0.49
N ASN A 301 23.62 -29.52 0.58
CA ASN A 301 24.68 -29.26 -0.41
C ASN A 301 24.17 -29.07 -1.84
N HIS A 302 22.96 -28.53 -2.00
CA HIS A 302 22.44 -28.20 -3.33
C HIS A 302 23.27 -27.10 -3.99
N LYS A 303 23.33 -27.13 -5.32
CA LYS A 303 24.05 -26.15 -6.14
C LYS A 303 23.11 -25.05 -6.60
N SER A 304 23.69 -23.93 -7.03
CA SER A 304 22.93 -22.85 -7.69
C SER A 304 22.21 -23.33 -8.95
N SER A 305 22.75 -24.33 -9.66
CA SER A 305 22.07 -24.99 -10.79
C SER A 305 20.77 -25.68 -10.38
N ASP A 306 20.73 -26.25 -9.18
CA ASP A 306 19.58 -27.01 -8.69
C ASP A 306 18.44 -26.06 -8.34
N LEU A 307 18.75 -24.96 -7.62
CA LEU A 307 17.78 -23.90 -7.36
C LEU A 307 17.29 -23.26 -8.66
N ARG A 308 18.18 -23.05 -9.63
CA ARG A 308 17.80 -22.53 -10.96
C ARG A 308 16.83 -23.46 -11.68
N ALA A 309 17.10 -24.78 -11.66
CA ALA A 309 16.21 -25.78 -12.24
C ALA A 309 14.86 -25.80 -11.53
N LEU A 310 14.86 -25.73 -10.19
CA LEU A 310 13.64 -25.65 -9.38
C LEU A 310 12.80 -24.42 -9.74
N ILE A 311 13.40 -23.23 -9.80
CA ILE A 311 12.75 -21.99 -10.23
C ILE A 311 12.16 -22.13 -11.63
N ASN A 312 12.92 -22.69 -12.58
CA ASN A 312 12.46 -22.86 -13.96
C ASN A 312 11.25 -23.79 -14.05
N ASN A 313 11.28 -24.90 -13.31
CA ASN A 313 10.21 -25.90 -13.27
C ASN A 313 9.00 -25.47 -12.43
N THR A 314 9.15 -24.49 -11.54
CA THR A 314 8.02 -23.92 -10.80
C THR A 314 7.08 -23.20 -11.76
N GLN A 315 5.81 -23.56 -11.68
CA GLN A 315 4.75 -22.92 -12.48
C GLN A 315 4.60 -21.45 -12.11
N LEU A 316 4.08 -20.67 -13.04
CA LEU A 316 3.69 -19.29 -12.73
C LEU A 316 2.67 -19.31 -11.61
N PHE A 317 2.85 -18.40 -10.65
CA PHE A 317 1.89 -18.26 -9.58
C PHE A 317 0.65 -17.60 -10.15
N ASN A 318 -0.42 -18.37 -10.27
CA ASN A 318 -1.72 -17.86 -10.66
C ASN A 318 -2.28 -17.06 -9.48
N VAL A 319 -2.03 -15.76 -9.51
CA VAL A 319 -2.73 -14.82 -8.66
C VAL A 319 -4.15 -14.80 -9.20
N GLN A 320 -5.12 -15.25 -8.40
CA GLN A 320 -6.50 -14.85 -8.65
C GLN A 320 -6.52 -13.33 -8.52
N THR A 321 -6.43 -12.62 -9.64
CA THR A 321 -6.72 -11.18 -9.66
C THR A 321 -8.15 -11.00 -9.16
N ASN A 322 -8.53 -9.82 -8.68
CA ASN A 322 -9.94 -9.56 -8.38
C ASN A 322 -10.84 -9.80 -9.61
N ASP A 323 -10.28 -9.93 -10.81
CA ASP A 323 -10.98 -10.22 -12.05
C ASP A 323 -11.42 -11.69 -12.18
N ASP A 324 -10.71 -12.63 -11.53
CA ASP A 324 -11.03 -14.06 -11.46
C ASP A 324 -11.98 -14.41 -10.31
N LYS A 325 -12.19 -13.49 -9.37
CA LYS A 325 -13.20 -13.69 -8.33
C LYS A 325 -14.58 -13.71 -8.99
N PRO A 326 -15.39 -14.76 -8.76
CA PRO A 326 -16.74 -14.80 -9.26
C PRO A 326 -17.49 -13.58 -8.74
N ALA A 327 -18.25 -12.95 -9.64
CA ALA A 327 -19.03 -11.77 -9.30
C ALA A 327 -19.92 -12.07 -8.09
N ILE A 328 -19.86 -11.21 -7.07
CA ILE A 328 -20.69 -11.37 -5.87
C ILE A 328 -22.14 -11.16 -6.29
N LYS A 329 -22.93 -12.24 -6.23
CA LYS A 329 -24.35 -12.16 -6.57
C LYS A 329 -25.09 -11.41 -5.47
N LEU A 330 -25.70 -10.29 -5.82
CA LEU A 330 -26.53 -9.51 -4.93
C LEU A 330 -28.01 -9.86 -5.13
N ASP A 331 -28.70 -10.09 -4.02
CA ASP A 331 -30.15 -10.29 -4.02
C ASP A 331 -30.91 -8.96 -4.21
N SER A 332 -30.34 -7.87 -3.69
CA SER A 332 -30.90 -6.52 -3.77
C SER A 332 -29.89 -5.56 -4.37
N PHE A 333 -30.33 -4.79 -5.36
CA PHE A 333 -29.61 -3.70 -5.98
C PHE A 333 -29.34 -2.57 -5.00
N CYS A 334 -30.18 -2.39 -3.96
CA CYS A 334 -29.91 -1.40 -2.92
C CYS A 334 -28.65 -1.73 -2.10
N ASP A 335 -28.23 -3.01 -2.09
CA ASP A 335 -27.06 -3.44 -1.33
C ASP A 335 -25.75 -2.87 -1.87
N ILE A 336 -25.71 -2.39 -3.12
CA ILE A 336 -24.50 -1.78 -3.71
C ILE A 336 -24.02 -0.55 -2.94
N SER A 337 -24.90 0.10 -2.18
CA SER A 337 -24.57 1.25 -1.32
C SER A 337 -23.75 0.86 -0.07
N GLN A 338 -23.65 -0.43 0.26
CA GLN A 338 -22.89 -0.89 1.42
C GLN A 338 -21.39 -0.82 1.12
N GLY A 339 -20.63 -0.15 2.01
CA GLY A 339 -19.19 0.06 1.83
C GLY A 339 -18.34 -1.20 1.62
N LYS A 340 -18.84 -2.38 2.02
CA LYS A 340 -18.15 -3.67 1.81
C LYS A 340 -18.09 -4.10 0.33
N TYR A 341 -18.93 -3.54 -0.53
CA TYR A 341 -18.95 -3.86 -1.95
C TYR A 341 -18.19 -2.85 -2.81
N ILE A 342 -17.70 -1.74 -2.24
CA ILE A 342 -16.86 -0.78 -2.95
C ILE A 342 -15.63 -1.50 -3.52
N ASP A 343 -15.33 -1.22 -4.79
CA ASP A 343 -14.28 -1.86 -5.60
C ASP A 343 -14.45 -3.39 -5.77
N GLN A 344 -15.62 -3.98 -5.46
CA GLN A 344 -15.93 -5.39 -5.71
C GLN A 344 -16.67 -5.59 -7.04
N LYS A 345 -16.39 -6.72 -7.70
CA LYS A 345 -17.13 -7.21 -8.87
C LYS A 345 -18.43 -7.86 -8.41
N ILE A 346 -19.57 -7.36 -8.87
CA ILE A 346 -20.90 -7.80 -8.46
C ILE A 346 -21.71 -8.29 -9.66
N GLN A 347 -22.71 -9.13 -9.39
CA GLN A 347 -23.74 -9.55 -10.33
C GLN A 347 -25.10 -9.25 -9.71
N VAL A 348 -25.95 -8.50 -10.40
CA VAL A 348 -27.25 -8.06 -9.87
C VAL A 348 -28.31 -7.97 -10.96
N GLU A 349 -29.56 -8.27 -10.61
CA GLU A 349 -30.69 -8.09 -11.51
C GLU A 349 -31.27 -6.68 -11.41
N ILE A 350 -31.31 -5.97 -12.53
CA ILE A 350 -31.79 -4.58 -12.62
C ILE A 350 -32.82 -4.42 -13.71
N THR A 351 -33.66 -3.40 -13.59
CA THR A 351 -34.50 -2.89 -14.68
C THR A 351 -33.98 -1.54 -15.12
N ILE A 352 -33.56 -1.43 -16.38
CA ILE A 352 -33.23 -0.16 -17.03
C ILE A 352 -34.52 0.42 -17.59
N HIS A 353 -34.82 1.68 -17.29
CA HIS A 353 -36.06 2.33 -17.74
C HIS A 353 -35.83 3.67 -18.45
N GLY A 354 -34.62 4.24 -18.38
CA GLY A 354 -34.28 5.47 -19.10
C GLY A 354 -32.77 5.64 -19.29
N GLU A 355 -32.38 6.22 -20.42
CA GLU A 355 -31.03 6.75 -20.67
C GLU A 355 -30.99 8.21 -20.23
N THR A 356 -29.88 8.65 -19.63
CA THR A 356 -29.72 10.07 -19.28
C THR A 356 -29.21 10.86 -20.49
N SER A 357 -29.43 12.18 -20.52
CA SER A 357 -28.97 13.02 -21.63
C SER A 357 -27.47 13.35 -21.56
N GLU A 358 -26.77 12.95 -20.50
CA GLU A 358 -25.37 13.28 -20.27
C GLU A 358 -24.46 12.29 -21.00
N THR A 359 -23.49 12.82 -21.77
CA THR A 359 -22.49 12.00 -22.48
C THR A 359 -21.20 11.96 -21.67
N PHE A 360 -20.92 10.82 -21.05
CA PHE A 360 -19.66 10.59 -20.34
C PHE A 360 -18.61 10.05 -21.29
N HIS A 361 -17.34 10.22 -20.92
CA HIS A 361 -16.21 9.76 -21.74
C HIS A 361 -15.19 9.06 -20.86
N ALA A 362 -14.87 7.82 -21.22
CA ALA A 362 -13.75 7.08 -20.63
C ALA A 362 -12.51 7.24 -21.50
N VAL A 363 -11.32 7.25 -20.90
CA VAL A 363 -10.05 7.17 -21.62
C VAL A 363 -9.82 5.73 -22.02
N GLU A 364 -9.75 5.45 -23.32
CA GLU A 364 -9.42 4.13 -23.86
C GLU A 364 -7.93 4.03 -24.21
N GLU A 365 -7.32 5.15 -24.62
CA GLU A 365 -5.92 5.17 -25.05
C GLU A 365 -5.26 6.50 -24.73
N PHE A 366 -4.00 6.45 -24.30
CA PHE A 366 -3.17 7.63 -24.09
C PHE A 366 -1.69 7.33 -24.34
N GLU A 367 -0.90 8.38 -24.57
CA GLU A 367 0.54 8.28 -24.79
C GLU A 367 1.33 9.22 -23.86
N VAL A 368 2.59 8.86 -23.63
CA VAL A 368 3.54 9.69 -22.86
C VAL A 368 4.31 10.59 -23.82
N MET A 369 4.03 11.90 -23.79
CA MET A 369 4.67 12.89 -24.67
C MET A 369 6.09 13.21 -24.22
N HIS A 370 6.23 13.70 -22.98
CA HIS A 370 7.52 14.07 -22.39
C HIS A 370 7.76 13.36 -21.08
N CYS A 371 8.91 12.72 -21.00
CA CYS A 371 9.42 12.05 -19.82
C CYS A 371 10.95 12.04 -19.90
N THR A 372 11.62 12.56 -18.88
CA THR A 372 13.09 12.61 -18.83
C THR A 372 13.75 11.23 -18.97
N ARG A 373 13.03 10.15 -18.64
CA ARG A 373 13.49 8.76 -18.84
C ARG A 373 13.20 8.18 -20.22
N LYS A 374 12.21 8.72 -20.93
CA LYS A 374 11.94 8.40 -22.35
C LYS A 374 13.07 8.96 -23.21
N GLU A 375 13.48 10.19 -22.94
CA GLU A 375 14.60 10.86 -23.63
C GLU A 375 15.94 10.17 -23.43
N SER A 376 16.16 9.54 -22.27
CA SER A 376 17.37 8.76 -22.00
C SER A 376 17.31 7.30 -22.48
N GLY A 377 16.21 6.85 -23.09
CA GLY A 377 16.03 5.47 -23.56
C GLY A 377 15.89 4.41 -22.45
N THR A 378 15.69 4.83 -21.19
CA THR A 378 15.71 3.95 -20.01
C THR A 378 14.32 3.43 -19.60
N CYS A 379 13.25 3.78 -20.33
CA CYS A 379 11.88 3.40 -20.00
C CYS A 379 11.17 2.71 -21.19
N CYS A 380 10.88 1.42 -21.05
CA CYS A 380 10.19 0.63 -22.07
C CYS A 380 8.68 0.94 -22.19
N SER A 381 8.03 1.40 -21.11
CA SER A 381 6.58 1.67 -21.07
C SER A 381 6.15 2.99 -21.73
N CYS A 382 7.08 3.91 -22.03
CA CYS A 382 6.74 5.23 -22.59
C CYS A 382 6.83 5.32 -24.12
N ASN A 383 7.20 4.24 -24.80
CA ASN A 383 7.48 4.24 -26.25
C ASN A 383 6.32 3.75 -27.13
N LYS A 384 5.18 3.37 -26.54
CA LYS A 384 3.98 2.96 -27.26
C LYS A 384 2.75 3.62 -26.63
N PRO A 385 1.66 3.82 -27.40
CA PRO A 385 0.37 4.14 -26.83
C PRO A 385 -0.06 3.06 -25.84
N ILE A 386 -0.63 3.49 -24.72
CA ILE A 386 -1.11 2.64 -23.64
C ILE A 386 -2.62 2.52 -23.80
N ILE A 387 -3.09 1.29 -24.01
CA ILE A 387 -4.51 0.96 -24.13
C ILE A 387 -5.00 0.53 -22.75
N LEU A 388 -6.07 1.18 -22.26
CA LEU A 388 -6.71 0.82 -21.00
C LEU A 388 -7.78 -0.24 -21.24
N PRO A 389 -7.73 -1.40 -20.54
CA PRO A 389 -8.82 -2.36 -20.54
C PRO A 389 -10.11 -1.69 -20.02
N ARG A 390 -11.27 -2.01 -20.61
CA ARG A 390 -12.54 -1.34 -20.24
C ARG A 390 -12.99 -1.60 -18.80
N ASP A 391 -12.56 -2.73 -18.24
CA ASP A 391 -12.77 -3.14 -16.86
C ASP A 391 -11.68 -2.63 -15.90
N SER A 392 -10.63 -1.98 -16.41
CA SER A 392 -9.58 -1.41 -15.55
C SER A 392 -10.12 -0.28 -14.66
N ARG A 393 -9.52 -0.16 -13.48
CA ARG A 393 -9.81 0.93 -12.52
C ARG A 393 -9.64 2.30 -13.17
N GLU A 394 -8.64 2.45 -14.03
CA GLU A 394 -8.31 3.69 -14.72
C GLU A 394 -9.36 4.03 -15.79
N PHE A 395 -9.81 3.04 -16.58
CA PHE A 395 -10.90 3.25 -17.54
C PHE A 395 -12.17 3.67 -16.82
N ILE A 396 -12.62 2.89 -15.82
CA ILE A 396 -13.84 3.17 -15.05
C ILE A 396 -13.73 4.50 -14.29
N GLY A 397 -12.58 4.73 -13.64
CA GLY A 397 -12.32 5.97 -12.89
C GLY A 397 -12.31 7.21 -13.78
N SER A 398 -11.95 7.07 -15.06
CA SER A 398 -11.91 8.19 -15.99
C SER A 398 -13.30 8.69 -16.40
N CYS A 399 -14.32 7.83 -16.34
CA CYS A 399 -15.71 8.18 -16.69
C CYS A 399 -16.25 9.36 -15.86
N MET A 400 -15.87 9.41 -14.57
CA MET A 400 -16.43 10.33 -13.56
C MET A 400 -15.41 11.36 -13.06
N SER A 401 -14.31 11.53 -13.79
CA SER A 401 -13.19 12.37 -13.37
C SER A 401 -13.02 13.58 -14.28
N THR A 402 -12.63 14.71 -13.69
CA THR A 402 -12.16 15.88 -14.45
C THR A 402 -10.86 15.55 -15.19
N ASP A 403 -10.52 16.29 -16.25
CA ASP A 403 -9.26 16.09 -16.98
C ASP A 403 -8.02 16.14 -16.06
N VAL A 404 -8.05 16.99 -15.02
CA VAL A 404 -6.97 17.07 -14.02
C VAL A 404 -6.86 15.78 -13.22
N GLN A 405 -7.98 15.23 -12.76
CA GLN A 405 -8.03 13.96 -12.03
C GLN A 405 -7.62 12.79 -12.92
N ILE A 406 -8.11 12.75 -14.16
CA ILE A 406 -7.74 11.77 -15.18
C ILE A 406 -6.23 11.80 -15.39
N ILE A 407 -5.66 12.96 -15.70
CA ILE A 407 -4.20 13.10 -15.93
C ILE A 407 -3.41 12.62 -14.72
N ASN A 408 -3.83 12.94 -13.49
CA ASN A 408 -3.12 12.50 -12.29
C ASN A 408 -3.23 10.98 -12.05
N MET A 409 -4.40 10.41 -12.30
CA MET A 409 -4.62 8.96 -12.27
C MET A 409 -3.76 8.26 -13.33
N LEU A 410 -3.80 8.71 -14.57
CA LEU A 410 -3.00 8.17 -15.68
C LEU A 410 -1.49 8.33 -15.43
N ARG A 411 -1.05 9.43 -14.80
CA ARG A 411 0.36 9.62 -14.40
C ARG A 411 0.78 8.56 -13.39
N SER A 412 -0.08 8.28 -12.42
CA SER A 412 0.17 7.27 -11.39
C SER A 412 0.18 5.85 -11.99
N PHE A 413 -0.67 5.63 -13.00
CA PHE A 413 -0.73 4.39 -13.76
C PHE A 413 0.52 4.19 -14.65
N CYS A 414 0.93 5.21 -15.40
CA CYS A 414 2.01 5.10 -16.39
C CYS A 414 3.42 5.35 -15.85
N CYS A 415 3.57 6.06 -14.72
CA CYS A 415 4.87 6.44 -14.17
C CYS A 415 5.00 6.04 -12.69
N PRO A 416 5.73 4.95 -12.40
CA PRO A 416 5.83 4.43 -11.04
C PRO A 416 6.84 5.16 -10.15
N PHE A 417 7.65 6.03 -10.76
CA PHE A 417 8.69 6.80 -10.09
C PHE A 417 8.15 8.14 -9.56
N ASN A 418 6.83 8.33 -9.60
CA ASN A 418 6.15 9.57 -9.23
C ASN A 418 6.73 10.80 -9.96
N LYS A 419 7.28 10.59 -11.16
CA LYS A 419 7.61 11.69 -12.06
C LYS A 419 6.29 12.15 -12.67
N LYS A 420 6.19 13.43 -13.04
CA LYS A 420 4.99 14.02 -13.63
C LYS A 420 5.16 14.09 -15.16
N PRO A 421 5.05 12.98 -15.90
CA PRO A 421 5.16 13.03 -17.35
C PRO A 421 4.02 13.88 -17.93
N ALA A 422 4.31 14.47 -19.09
CA ALA A 422 3.27 15.04 -19.95
C ALA A 422 2.60 13.88 -20.70
N LEU A 423 1.27 13.83 -20.62
CA LEU A 423 0.44 12.80 -21.23
C LEU A 423 -0.43 13.44 -22.30
N ASN A 424 -0.72 12.68 -23.36
CA ASN A 424 -1.70 13.03 -24.37
C ASN A 424 -2.75 11.90 -24.44
N ILE A 425 -4.02 12.24 -24.28
CA ILE A 425 -5.11 11.26 -24.41
C ILE A 425 -5.43 11.14 -25.90
N THR A 426 -5.16 9.97 -26.48
CA THR A 426 -5.31 9.74 -27.92
C THR A 426 -6.70 9.23 -28.27
N LYS A 427 -7.39 8.54 -27.35
CA LYS A 427 -8.73 8.01 -27.57
C LYS A 427 -9.61 8.11 -26.33
N ARG A 428 -10.81 8.67 -26.52
CA ARG A 428 -11.90 8.60 -25.56
C ARG A 428 -13.06 7.80 -26.14
N THR A 429 -13.71 7.04 -25.29
CA THR A 429 -14.87 6.22 -25.64
C THR A 429 -16.09 6.76 -24.92
N PRO A 430 -17.18 7.08 -25.65
CA PRO A 430 -18.39 7.56 -25.02
C PRO A 430 -19.04 6.45 -24.19
N ILE A 431 -19.45 6.81 -22.98
CA ILE A 431 -20.08 5.95 -21.99
C ILE A 431 -21.49 6.49 -21.75
N LYS A 432 -22.47 5.59 -21.75
CA LYS A 432 -23.87 5.92 -21.50
C LYS A 432 -24.21 5.70 -20.03
N GLU A 433 -24.96 6.62 -19.46
CA GLU A 433 -25.53 6.51 -18.11
C GLU A 433 -27.02 6.18 -18.23
N PHE A 434 -27.49 5.26 -17.38
CA PHE A 434 -28.87 4.82 -17.35
C PHE A 434 -29.44 4.93 -15.94
N PHE A 435 -30.73 5.26 -15.87
CA PHE A 435 -31.52 5.09 -14.66
C PHE A 435 -31.98 3.63 -14.55
N CYS A 436 -31.72 3.05 -13.39
CA CYS A 436 -32.11 1.70 -13.09
C CYS A 436 -32.67 1.57 -11.68
N HIS A 437 -33.51 0.55 -11.50
CA HIS A 437 -34.02 0.14 -10.21
C HIS A 437 -33.91 -1.37 -10.06
N GLN A 438 -34.14 -1.87 -8.84
CA GLN A 438 -34.25 -3.30 -8.56
C GLN A 438 -35.21 -3.97 -9.55
N LYS A 439 -34.83 -5.13 -10.12
CA LYS A 439 -35.73 -5.89 -11.00
C LYS A 439 -37.06 -6.19 -10.30
N ILE A 440 -38.16 -5.85 -10.98
CA ILE A 440 -39.52 -6.13 -10.51
C ILE A 440 -40.08 -7.32 -11.29
N ASP A 441 -40.32 -8.44 -10.60
CA ASP A 441 -41.07 -9.56 -11.17
C ASP A 441 -42.57 -9.22 -11.14
N ARG A 442 -43.17 -9.02 -12.32
CA ARG A 442 -44.62 -8.77 -12.45
C ARG A 442 -45.41 -10.05 -12.13
N LEU A 443 -45.58 -10.36 -10.85
CA LEU A 443 -46.53 -11.37 -10.35
C LEU A 443 -47.16 -10.91 -9.03
N SER A 444 -47.81 -9.74 -9.06
CA SER A 444 -49.03 -9.45 -8.28
C SER A 444 -49.56 -8.08 -8.70
N SER A 445 -50.30 -8.03 -9.81
CA SER A 445 -51.19 -6.91 -10.08
C SER A 445 -52.31 -6.93 -9.04
N LEU A 446 -52.21 -6.07 -8.03
CA LEU A 446 -53.39 -5.55 -7.34
C LEU A 446 -53.44 -4.06 -7.64
N SER A 447 -54.45 -3.71 -8.45
CA SER A 447 -54.89 -2.36 -8.73
C SER A 447 -55.06 -1.60 -7.41
N ASN A 448 -54.36 -0.47 -7.26
CA ASN A 448 -54.92 0.71 -6.62
C ASN A 448 -54.15 1.95 -7.08
N ALA A 449 -54.92 2.94 -7.51
CA ALA A 449 -54.46 4.25 -7.91
C ALA A 449 -54.11 5.06 -6.65
N SER A 450 -52.82 5.15 -6.34
CA SER A 450 -52.24 6.20 -5.51
C SER A 450 -50.73 6.19 -5.73
N ALA A 451 -50.15 7.37 -5.93
CA ALA A 451 -48.73 7.59 -6.18
C ALA A 451 -47.87 7.32 -4.93
N ASP A 452 -47.71 6.04 -4.58
CA ASP A 452 -46.79 5.56 -3.55
C ASP A 452 -45.86 4.50 -4.15
N THR A 453 -44.61 4.87 -4.40
CA THR A 453 -43.54 4.01 -4.92
C THR A 453 -42.93 3.14 -3.83
N SER A 454 -43.73 2.25 -3.22
CA SER A 454 -43.19 1.17 -2.39
C SER A 454 -43.80 -0.17 -2.83
N GLN A 455 -42.94 -1.15 -3.11
CA GLN A 455 -43.36 -2.52 -3.42
C GLN A 455 -42.52 -3.54 -2.65
N LYS A 456 -43.18 -4.59 -2.19
CA LYS A 456 -42.59 -5.65 -1.37
C LYS A 456 -41.85 -6.65 -2.25
N HIS A 457 -40.56 -6.83 -2.03
CA HIS A 457 -39.81 -7.99 -2.54
C HIS A 457 -39.41 -8.87 -1.35
N LYS A 458 -39.82 -10.15 -1.35
CA LYS A 458 -39.60 -11.11 -0.24
C LYS A 458 -40.01 -10.61 1.16
N GLY A 459 -41.12 -9.88 1.26
CA GLY A 459 -41.66 -9.41 2.55
C GLY A 459 -40.96 -8.19 3.15
N ILE A 460 -39.92 -7.66 2.51
CA ILE A 460 -39.25 -6.42 2.90
C ILE A 460 -39.80 -5.29 2.03
N GLN A 461 -40.27 -4.22 2.68
CA GLN A 461 -40.69 -2.99 2.01
C GLN A 461 -39.42 -2.28 1.54
N ALA A 462 -39.04 -2.47 0.28
CA ALA A 462 -37.90 -1.77 -0.30
C ALA A 462 -38.44 -0.57 -1.08
N GLU A 463 -38.04 0.64 -0.69
CA GLU A 463 -38.18 1.80 -1.57
C GLU A 463 -37.46 1.48 -2.88
N LEU A 464 -38.10 1.78 -4.01
CA LEU A 464 -37.45 1.70 -5.31
C LEU A 464 -36.43 2.84 -5.38
N SER A 465 -35.24 2.62 -4.80
CA SER A 465 -34.14 3.58 -4.90
C SER A 465 -33.61 3.52 -6.33
N GLU A 466 -34.01 4.50 -7.14
CA GLU A 466 -33.44 4.71 -8.46
C GLU A 466 -31.95 5.03 -8.30
N GLN A 467 -31.11 4.31 -9.04
CA GLN A 467 -29.67 4.61 -9.09
C GLN A 467 -29.18 4.72 -10.53
N LYS A 468 -28.09 5.47 -10.66
CA LYS A 468 -27.39 5.68 -11.94
C LYS A 468 -26.38 4.54 -12.14
N VAL A 469 -26.43 3.92 -13.31
CA VAL A 469 -25.46 2.90 -13.73
C VAL A 469 -24.82 3.32 -15.04
N TYR A 470 -23.50 3.16 -15.11
CA TYR A 470 -22.71 3.45 -16.30
C TYR A 470 -22.52 2.18 -17.11
N TYR A 471 -22.96 2.21 -18.36
CA TYR A 471 -22.69 1.13 -19.31
C TYR A 471 -21.40 1.43 -20.05
N LEU A 472 -20.40 0.56 -19.89
CA LEU A 472 -19.04 0.73 -20.41
C LEU A 472 -18.94 0.52 -21.95
N SER A 473 -19.99 0.88 -22.68
CA SER A 473 -20.09 0.81 -24.14
C SER A 473 -20.90 1.98 -24.68
N ALA A 474 -20.65 2.31 -25.94
CA ALA A 474 -21.39 3.31 -26.71
C ALA A 474 -22.75 2.77 -27.23
N GLU A 475 -22.99 1.47 -27.07
CA GLU A 475 -24.20 0.82 -27.55
C GLU A 475 -25.45 1.25 -26.77
N ALA A 476 -26.54 1.50 -27.49
CA ALA A 476 -27.82 1.80 -26.88
C ALA A 476 -28.45 0.54 -26.29
N ILE A 477 -28.81 0.59 -25.00
CA ILE A 477 -29.56 -0.47 -24.33
C ILE A 477 -31.05 -0.09 -24.34
N LYS A 478 -31.92 -1.04 -24.69
CA LYS A 478 -33.38 -0.84 -24.62
C LYS A 478 -33.87 -0.92 -23.17
N PRO A 479 -34.91 -0.18 -22.77
CA PRO A 479 -35.56 -0.39 -21.48
C PRO A 479 -35.98 -1.86 -21.30
N GLY A 480 -35.70 -2.43 -20.12
CA GLY A 480 -35.93 -3.85 -19.87
C GLY A 480 -35.21 -4.39 -18.64
N ASN A 481 -35.40 -5.68 -18.38
CA ASN A 481 -34.75 -6.40 -17.28
C ASN A 481 -33.42 -7.00 -17.75
N TYR A 482 -32.37 -6.79 -16.97
CA TYR A 482 -31.01 -7.24 -17.27
C TYR A 482 -30.37 -7.89 -16.04
N CYS A 483 -29.50 -8.87 -16.30
CA CYS A 483 -28.52 -9.31 -15.33
C CYS A 483 -27.23 -8.54 -15.58
N ALA A 484 -26.93 -7.55 -14.74
CA ALA A 484 -25.76 -6.72 -14.86
C ALA A 484 -24.58 -7.33 -14.10
N ILE A 485 -23.39 -7.28 -14.71
CA ILE A 485 -22.11 -7.62 -14.08
C ILE A 485 -21.22 -6.39 -14.18
N GLY A 486 -20.67 -5.93 -13.05
CA GLY A 486 -19.88 -4.71 -13.01
C GLY A 486 -19.21 -4.47 -11.66
N TYR A 487 -18.50 -3.35 -11.53
CA TYR A 487 -17.83 -2.95 -10.29
C TYR A 487 -18.60 -1.85 -9.59
N VAL A 488 -18.68 -1.90 -8.27
CA VAL A 488 -19.22 -0.80 -7.45
C VAL A 488 -18.11 0.22 -7.20
N LYS A 489 -18.38 1.49 -7.43
CA LYS A 489 -17.43 2.59 -7.24
C LYS A 489 -17.82 3.52 -6.11
#